data_AF-X1NPA7-F1
#
_entry.id   AF-X1NPA7-F1
#
_cell.length_a   1.000
_cell.length_b   1.000
_cell.length_c   1.000
_cell.angle_alpha   90.00
_cell.angle_beta   90.00
_cell.angle_gamma   90.00
#
_symmetry.space_group_name_H-M   'P 1'
#
loop_
_entity.id
_entity.type
_entity.pdbx_description
1 polymer ?
#
loop_
_entity_poly.entity_id
_entity_poly.type
_entity_poly.pdbx_seq_one_letter_code
_entity_poly.pdbx_strand_id
1 'polypeptide(L)'
;TPFYEPFRQWKHYRGGTVSTIWLYTFSDHSVEKIPQPEGRCNDTDPMWTGDKIYFRSDRNGEFNLFLFDLKSKEIKQLTSHTDFPVLSASSGGGKIIYEQAGHLHISEAFDIAGRYKKHRGSVRCETTDNIYSRMPREK
;
A
#
# COMPACT_ATOMS: atom_id res chain seq x y z
N THR A 1 5.18 -8.11 5.08
CA THR A 1 6.41 -8.73 4.52
C THR A 1 7.34 -9.08 5.69
N PRO A 2 8.21 -10.10 5.59
CA PRO A 2 9.00 -10.56 6.74
C PRO A 2 10.17 -9.64 7.11
N PHE A 3 10.55 -8.70 6.25
CA PHE A 3 11.58 -7.70 6.50
C PHE A 3 10.96 -6.33 6.77
N TYR A 4 11.61 -5.51 7.61
CA TYR A 4 11.22 -4.11 7.78
C TYR A 4 11.26 -3.38 6.43
N GLU A 5 10.40 -2.37 6.28
CA GLU A 5 10.27 -1.58 5.05
C GLU A 5 11.32 -0.44 5.03
N PRO A 6 12.46 -0.56 4.33
CA PRO A 6 13.54 0.42 4.42
C PRO A 6 13.16 1.76 3.82
N PHE A 7 12.22 1.73 2.87
CA PHE A 7 11.68 2.92 2.22
C PHE A 7 10.88 3.84 3.16
N ARG A 8 10.53 3.38 4.37
CA ARG A 8 9.96 4.26 5.41
C ARG A 8 10.97 5.25 5.97
N GLN A 9 12.27 4.90 5.95
CA GLN A 9 13.37 5.78 6.34
C GLN A 9 14.10 6.37 5.14
N TRP A 10 14.23 5.61 4.05
CA TRP A 10 15.00 5.96 2.86
C TRP A 10 14.12 5.95 1.61
N LYS A 11 13.52 7.10 1.28
CA LYS A 11 12.70 7.25 0.07
C LYS A 11 13.47 6.80 -1.18
N HIS A 12 12.75 6.17 -2.11
CA HIS A 12 13.33 5.58 -3.32
C HIS A 12 14.41 4.52 -3.06
N TYR A 13 14.33 3.78 -1.94
CA TYR A 13 15.25 2.67 -1.69
C TYR A 13 15.24 1.65 -2.85
N ARG A 14 16.43 1.31 -3.38
CA ARG A 14 16.64 0.32 -4.47
C ARG A 14 17.65 -0.79 -4.11
N GLY A 15 18.03 -0.89 -2.83
CA GLY A 15 19.06 -1.80 -2.33
C GLY A 15 18.64 -3.28 -2.26
N GLY A 16 19.37 -4.08 -1.48
CA GLY A 16 19.19 -5.54 -1.43
C GLY A 16 17.84 -6.01 -0.89
N THR A 17 17.15 -5.20 -0.10
CA THR A 17 15.87 -5.56 0.55
C THR A 17 14.66 -4.83 -0.05
N VAL A 18 14.71 -4.48 -1.35
CA VAL A 18 13.55 -3.88 -2.05
C VAL A 18 12.32 -4.77 -1.91
N SER A 19 11.18 -4.16 -1.61
CA SER A 19 9.96 -4.93 -1.41
C SER A 19 9.46 -5.50 -2.73
N THR A 20 9.07 -6.78 -2.69
CA THR A 20 8.57 -7.53 -3.83
C THR A 20 7.34 -8.32 -3.42
N ILE A 21 6.40 -8.51 -4.35
CA ILE A 21 5.23 -9.36 -4.15
C ILE A 21 5.43 -10.64 -4.97
N TRP A 22 5.29 -11.76 -4.28
CA TRP A 22 5.36 -13.10 -4.87
C TRP A 22 4.02 -13.80 -4.70
N LEU A 23 3.58 -14.45 -5.75
CA LEU A 23 2.38 -15.27 -5.81
C LEU A 23 2.80 -16.72 -5.71
N TYR A 24 2.16 -17.44 -4.81
CA TYR A 24 2.41 -18.85 -4.58
C TYR A 24 1.16 -19.65 -4.88
N THR A 25 1.28 -20.66 -5.74
CA THR A 25 0.17 -21.54 -6.10
C THR A 25 0.30 -22.84 -5.32
N PHE A 26 -0.71 -23.18 -4.52
CA PHE A 26 -0.66 -24.38 -3.66
C PHE A 26 -0.77 -25.71 -4.42
N SER A 27 -1.40 -25.72 -5.60
CA SER A 27 -1.65 -26.95 -6.36
C SER A 27 -0.40 -27.51 -7.03
N ASP A 28 0.49 -26.65 -7.51
CA ASP A 28 1.69 -27.02 -8.26
C ASP A 28 2.99 -26.47 -7.65
N HIS A 29 2.89 -25.78 -6.51
CA HIS A 29 3.98 -25.12 -5.80
C HIS A 29 4.73 -24.09 -6.66
N SER A 30 4.12 -23.59 -7.74
CA SER A 30 4.70 -22.56 -8.58
C SER A 30 4.78 -21.22 -7.85
N VAL A 31 5.80 -20.45 -8.21
CA VAL A 31 6.06 -19.13 -7.62
C VAL A 31 6.24 -18.12 -8.75
N GLU A 32 5.43 -17.08 -8.74
CA GLU A 32 5.46 -15.99 -9.72
C GLU A 32 5.72 -14.66 -9.03
N LYS A 33 6.67 -13.87 -9.53
CA LYS A 33 6.88 -12.51 -9.05
C LYS A 33 5.98 -11.54 -9.80
N ILE A 34 5.33 -10.61 -9.11
CA ILE A 34 4.73 -9.45 -9.81
C ILE A 34 5.86 -8.65 -10.48
N PRO A 35 5.78 -8.35 -11.79
CA PRO A 35 6.85 -7.66 -12.51
C PRO A 35 7.18 -6.28 -11.93
N GLN A 36 8.48 -5.98 -11.92
CA GLN A 36 9.03 -4.69 -11.54
C GLN A 36 9.77 -4.06 -12.74
N PRO A 37 9.83 -2.72 -12.83
CA PRO A 37 10.67 -2.06 -13.83
C PRO A 37 12.15 -2.36 -13.61
N GLU A 38 12.97 -2.16 -14.64
CA GLU A 38 14.43 -2.39 -14.59
C GLU A 38 15.11 -1.63 -13.45
N GLY A 39 14.69 -0.37 -13.21
CA GLY A 39 15.18 0.47 -12.11
C GLY A 39 14.73 0.05 -10.71
N ARG A 40 14.01 -1.07 -10.58
CA ARG A 40 13.36 -1.58 -9.35
C ARG A 40 12.33 -0.62 -8.75
N CYS A 41 11.52 -1.16 -7.85
CA CYS A 41 10.55 -0.43 -7.04
C CYS A 41 10.29 -1.19 -5.74
N ASN A 42 9.52 -0.58 -4.85
CA ASN A 42 9.01 -1.19 -3.63
C ASN A 42 7.53 -1.48 -3.83
N ASP A 43 7.16 -2.75 -3.95
CA ASP A 43 5.76 -3.18 -3.98
C ASP A 43 5.36 -3.76 -2.62
N THR A 44 4.30 -3.24 -2.01
CA THR A 44 3.86 -3.61 -0.65
C THR A 44 2.34 -3.51 -0.51
N ASP A 45 1.81 -3.86 0.66
CA ASP A 45 0.38 -3.88 0.99
C ASP A 45 -0.48 -4.59 -0.07
N PRO A 46 -0.19 -5.87 -0.41
CA PRO A 46 -1.00 -6.62 -1.37
C PRO A 46 -2.42 -6.84 -0.83
N MET A 47 -3.39 -6.63 -1.70
CA MET A 47 -4.82 -6.72 -1.43
C MET A 47 -5.46 -7.53 -2.55
N TRP A 48 -5.94 -8.72 -2.23
CA TRP A 48 -6.51 -9.64 -3.22
C TRP A 48 -8.02 -9.42 -3.35
N THR A 49 -8.54 -9.33 -4.58
CA THR A 49 -9.99 -9.27 -4.83
C THR A 49 -10.32 -9.91 -6.18
N GLY A 50 -10.96 -11.09 -6.16
CA GLY A 50 -11.25 -11.86 -7.38
C GLY A 50 -9.97 -12.21 -8.15
N ASP A 51 -9.93 -11.90 -9.44
CA ASP A 51 -8.78 -12.15 -10.33
C ASP A 51 -7.76 -11.00 -10.34
N LYS A 52 -7.74 -10.17 -9.28
CA LYS A 52 -6.99 -8.91 -9.24
C LYS A 52 -6.24 -8.77 -7.93
N ILE A 53 -5.03 -8.21 -8.03
CA ILE A 53 -4.19 -7.86 -6.88
C ILE A 53 -3.94 -6.37 -6.91
N TYR A 54 -4.45 -5.67 -5.91
CA TYR A 54 -4.17 -4.27 -5.66
C TYR A 54 -2.98 -4.18 -4.72
N PHE A 55 -2.13 -3.18 -4.91
CA PHE A 55 -0.94 -3.03 -4.08
C PHE A 55 -0.44 -1.60 -4.12
N ARG A 56 0.40 -1.25 -3.16
CA ARG A 56 1.08 0.03 -3.10
C ARG A 56 2.45 -0.07 -3.77
N SER A 57 2.82 0.89 -4.60
CA SER A 57 4.11 0.89 -5.31
C SER A 57 4.68 2.29 -5.54
N ASP A 58 6.00 2.44 -5.43
CA ASP A 58 6.75 3.65 -5.79
C ASP A 58 7.35 3.58 -7.21
N ARG A 59 6.85 2.66 -8.06
CA ARG A 59 7.39 2.39 -9.40
C ARG A 59 7.45 3.59 -10.35
N ASN A 60 6.60 4.58 -10.11
CA ASN A 60 6.54 5.82 -10.88
C ASN A 60 7.02 7.03 -10.07
N GLY A 61 7.96 6.81 -9.14
CA GLY A 61 8.55 7.84 -8.29
C GLY A 61 7.96 7.85 -6.89
N GLU A 62 6.67 8.15 -6.75
CA GLU A 62 5.99 8.25 -5.45
C GLU A 62 5.05 7.06 -5.19
N PHE A 63 4.88 6.69 -3.92
CA PHE A 63 3.96 5.62 -3.54
C PHE A 63 2.51 5.94 -3.92
N ASN A 64 1.98 5.12 -4.81
CA ASN A 64 0.60 5.18 -5.29
C ASN A 64 -0.02 3.77 -5.31
N LEU A 65 -1.32 3.70 -5.55
CA LEU A 65 -2.01 2.43 -5.74
C LEU A 65 -1.87 1.94 -7.18
N PHE A 66 -1.66 0.64 -7.30
CA PHE A 66 -1.57 -0.10 -8.55
C PHE A 66 -2.43 -1.35 -8.48
N LEU A 67 -2.78 -1.86 -9.66
CA LEU A 67 -3.52 -3.09 -9.88
C LEU A 67 -2.68 -4.00 -10.77
N PHE A 68 -2.61 -5.28 -10.43
CA PHE A 68 -2.15 -6.37 -11.29
C PHE A 68 -3.33 -7.29 -11.60
N ASP A 69 -3.60 -7.50 -12.89
CA ASP A 69 -4.63 -8.44 -13.34
C ASP A 69 -4.02 -9.83 -13.56
N LEU A 70 -4.57 -10.85 -12.88
CA LEU A 70 -4.02 -12.21 -12.92
C LEU A 70 -4.17 -12.88 -14.29
N LYS A 71 -5.14 -12.45 -15.11
CA LYS A 71 -5.41 -13.02 -16.44
C LYS A 71 -4.55 -12.37 -17.50
N SER A 72 -4.57 -11.04 -17.59
CA SER A 72 -3.80 -10.33 -18.62
C SER A 72 -2.33 -10.12 -18.24
N LYS A 73 -1.98 -10.29 -16.95
CA LYS A 73 -0.65 -9.99 -16.40
C LYS A 73 -0.26 -8.51 -16.56
N GLU A 74 -1.23 -7.64 -16.80
CA GLU A 74 -1.01 -6.21 -16.94
C GLU A 74 -1.00 -5.50 -15.59
N ILE A 75 -0.22 -4.43 -15.51
CA ILE A 75 -0.19 -3.54 -14.35
C ILE A 75 -0.78 -2.19 -14.73
N LYS A 76 -1.72 -1.70 -13.91
CA LYS A 76 -2.39 -0.41 -14.08
C LYS A 76 -2.18 0.47 -12.86
N GLN A 77 -1.81 1.73 -13.09
CA GLN A 77 -1.80 2.75 -12.04
C GLN A 77 -3.22 3.22 -11.73
N LEU A 78 -3.53 3.36 -10.45
CA LEU A 78 -4.87 3.67 -9.96
C LEU A 78 -4.98 5.08 -9.35
N THR A 79 -3.90 5.56 -8.75
CA THR A 79 -3.79 6.92 -8.20
C THR A 79 -2.52 7.58 -8.71
N SER A 80 -2.49 8.91 -8.75
CA SER A 80 -1.36 9.70 -9.24
C SER A 80 -1.07 10.89 -8.33
N HIS A 81 -0.98 10.64 -7.03
CA HIS A 81 -0.62 11.65 -6.03
C HIS A 81 0.85 12.05 -6.21
N THR A 82 1.10 13.36 -6.20
CA THR A 82 2.43 13.97 -6.41
C THR A 82 2.88 14.86 -5.26
N ASP A 83 1.99 15.12 -4.30
CA ASP A 83 2.20 15.96 -3.12
C ASP A 83 2.65 15.13 -1.89
N PHE A 84 1.92 14.05 -1.59
CA PHE A 84 2.24 13.11 -0.52
C PHE A 84 2.02 11.66 -0.96
N PRO A 85 2.86 10.72 -0.46
CA PRO A 85 2.69 9.30 -0.73
C PRO A 85 1.42 8.73 -0.12
N VAL A 86 0.95 7.63 -0.72
CA VAL A 86 0.11 6.67 -0.01
C VAL A 86 0.96 6.00 1.09
N LEU A 87 0.50 6.02 2.34
CA LEU A 87 1.28 5.54 3.50
C LEU A 87 0.88 4.15 3.99
N SER A 88 -0.37 3.76 3.72
CA SER A 88 -0.95 2.45 4.08
C SER A 88 -2.15 2.18 3.17
N ALA A 89 -2.42 0.91 2.88
CA ALA A 89 -3.61 0.50 2.15
C ALA A 89 -4.16 -0.83 2.65
N SER A 90 -5.48 -0.99 2.60
CA SER A 90 -6.18 -2.23 2.95
C SER A 90 -7.46 -2.39 2.14
N SER A 91 -7.93 -3.63 1.98
CA SER A 91 -9.15 -3.96 1.25
C SER A 91 -10.13 -4.76 2.10
N GLY A 92 -11.42 -4.51 1.93
CA GLY A 92 -12.49 -5.25 2.59
C GLY A 92 -13.87 -4.82 2.07
N GLY A 93 -14.82 -5.75 2.06
CA GLY A 93 -16.20 -5.46 1.64
C GLY A 93 -16.34 -4.87 0.22
N GLY A 94 -15.47 -5.28 -0.71
CA GLY A 94 -15.45 -4.77 -2.09
C GLY A 94 -14.81 -3.39 -2.25
N LYS A 95 -14.22 -2.84 -1.20
CA LYS A 95 -13.60 -1.51 -1.18
C LYS A 95 -12.13 -1.57 -0.84
N ILE A 96 -11.43 -0.52 -1.22
CA ILE A 96 -10.05 -0.22 -0.82
C ILE A 96 -10.07 1.06 -0.01
N ILE A 97 -9.42 1.03 1.14
CA ILE A 97 -9.13 2.19 1.97
C ILE A 97 -7.62 2.45 1.94
N TYR A 98 -7.21 3.71 1.85
CA TYR A 98 -5.81 4.08 1.93
C TYR A 98 -5.60 5.44 2.60
N GLU A 99 -4.42 5.61 3.18
CA GLU A 99 -4.00 6.84 3.83
C GLU A 99 -3.10 7.68 2.91
N GLN A 100 -3.37 8.98 2.79
CA GLN A 100 -2.50 9.96 2.14
C GLN A 100 -2.63 11.31 2.85
N ALA A 101 -1.51 11.97 3.16
CA ALA A 101 -1.48 13.29 3.82
C ALA A 101 -2.35 13.40 5.10
N GLY A 102 -2.48 12.32 5.88
CA GLY A 102 -3.32 12.29 7.09
C GLY A 102 -4.83 12.14 6.82
N HIS A 103 -5.23 11.88 5.58
CA HIS A 103 -6.60 11.60 5.17
C HIS A 103 -6.81 10.13 4.84
N LEU A 104 -8.00 9.61 5.14
CA LEU A 104 -8.46 8.31 4.68
C LEU A 104 -9.31 8.45 3.42
N HIS A 105 -8.94 7.72 2.38
CA HIS A 105 -9.61 7.67 1.10
C HIS A 105 -10.27 6.31 0.93
N ILE A 106 -11.49 6.26 0.39
CA ILE A 106 -12.19 5.00 0.11
C ILE A 106 -12.60 4.98 -1.36
N SER A 107 -12.35 3.86 -2.04
CA SER A 107 -12.77 3.61 -3.41
C SER A 107 -13.31 2.19 -3.56
N GLU A 108 -14.24 1.98 -4.50
CA GLU A 108 -14.66 0.64 -4.89
C GLU A 108 -13.49 -0.09 -5.57
N ALA A 109 -13.22 -1.33 -5.17
CA ALA A 109 -12.09 -2.10 -5.71
C ALA A 109 -12.27 -2.33 -7.23
N PHE A 110 -13.50 -2.59 -7.67
CA PHE A 110 -13.79 -2.93 -9.06
C PHE A 110 -13.89 -1.74 -10.02
N ASP A 111 -13.85 -0.50 -9.52
CA ASP A 111 -14.32 0.67 -10.29
C ASP A 111 -13.32 1.85 -10.29
N ILE A 112 -12.03 1.55 -10.44
CA ILE A 112 -10.97 2.57 -10.40
C ILE A 112 -10.70 3.18 -11.79
N ALA A 113 -11.65 3.04 -12.72
CA ALA A 113 -11.74 3.87 -13.91
C ALA A 113 -12.77 5.00 -13.68
N GLY A 114 -12.39 6.00 -12.87
CA GLY A 114 -13.00 7.34 -12.98
C GLY A 114 -14.22 7.69 -12.13
N ARG A 115 -14.62 6.92 -11.10
CA ARG A 115 -15.66 7.37 -10.15
C ARG A 115 -15.12 7.55 -8.74
N TYR A 116 -14.37 8.63 -8.54
CA TYR A 116 -14.02 9.11 -7.21
C TYR A 116 -15.28 9.66 -6.52
N LYS A 117 -15.82 8.94 -5.52
CA LYS A 117 -16.73 9.56 -4.54
C LYS A 117 -15.90 10.13 -3.41
N LYS A 118 -15.70 11.46 -3.42
CA LYS A 118 -15.12 12.18 -2.29
C LYS A 118 -16.03 12.02 -1.08
N HIS A 119 -15.70 11.13 -0.16
CA HIS A 119 -16.30 11.15 1.17
C HIS A 119 -15.38 11.99 2.04
N ARG A 120 -15.77 13.24 2.28
CA ARG A 120 -15.04 14.16 3.17
C ARG A 120 -15.37 13.79 4.62
N GLY A 121 -14.96 12.61 5.03
CA GLY A 121 -15.00 12.16 6.42
C GLY A 121 -13.68 12.49 7.09
N SER A 122 -13.68 13.46 8.00
CA SER A 122 -12.58 13.69 8.92
C SER A 122 -12.63 12.63 10.01
N VAL A 123 -11.91 11.52 9.87
CA VAL A 123 -11.62 10.65 11.01
C VAL A 123 -10.31 11.15 11.61
N ARG A 124 -10.43 11.99 12.64
CA ARG A 124 -9.28 12.41 13.44
C ARG A 124 -8.94 11.26 14.37
N CYS A 125 -7.83 10.57 14.12
CA CYS A 125 -7.22 9.70 15.11
C CYS A 125 -6.54 10.60 16.14
N GLU A 126 -7.10 10.71 17.34
CA GLU A 126 -6.42 11.34 18.46
C GLU A 126 -5.50 10.30 19.09
N THR A 127 -4.21 10.37 18.80
CA THR A 127 -3.20 9.65 19.57
C THR A 127 -3.23 10.21 20.99
N THR A 128 -3.63 9.43 21.98
CA THR A 128 -3.43 9.81 23.37
C THR A 128 -1.95 9.79 23.67
N ASP A 129 -1.29 10.93 23.57
CA ASP A 129 -0.03 11.21 24.25
C ASP A 129 -0.28 11.20 25.75
N ASN A 130 -0.10 10.05 26.43
CA ASN A 130 0.36 10.00 27.82
C ASN A 130 0.51 8.57 28.36
N ILE A 131 1.75 8.05 28.42
CA ILE A 131 2.09 7.05 29.46
C ILE A 131 3.48 7.29 30.08
N TYR A 132 4.10 8.47 29.91
CA TYR A 132 5.34 8.81 30.63
C TYR A 132 5.20 10.13 31.41
N SER A 133 4.38 10.13 32.46
CA SER A 133 4.59 11.06 33.60
C SER A 133 3.75 10.65 34.81
N ARG A 134 4.16 9.61 35.54
CA ARG A 134 3.85 9.43 36.97
C ARG A 134 4.67 8.26 37.53
N MET A 135 5.93 8.54 37.85
CA MET A 135 6.57 7.86 38.97
C MET A 135 6.63 8.87 40.12
N PRO A 136 6.00 8.59 41.27
CA PRO A 136 6.25 9.38 42.47
C PRO A 136 7.69 9.15 42.91
N ARG A 137 8.42 10.22 43.18
CA ARG A 137 9.69 10.13 43.90
C ARG A 137 9.37 9.76 45.34
N GLU A 138 9.80 8.58 45.77
CA GLU A 138 9.89 8.27 47.20
C GLU A 138 11.10 9.00 47.82
N LYS A 139 10.98 9.24 49.12
CA LYS A 139 11.66 10.25 49.96
C LYS A 139 13.18 10.15 50.00
#